data_AF-A0A268QUC1-F1
#
_entry.id   AF-A0A268QUC1-F1
#
_cell.length_a   1.000
_cell.length_b   1.000
_cell.length_c   1.000
_cell.angle_alpha   90.00
_cell.angle_beta   90.00
_cell.angle_gamma   90.00
#
_symmetry.space_group_name_H-M   'P 1'
#
loop_
_entity.id
_entity.type
_entity.pdbx_description
1 polymer ?
#
loop_
_entity_poly.entity_id
_entity_poly.type
_entity_poly.pdbx_seq_one_letter_code
_entity_poly.pdbx_strand_id
1 'polypeptide(L)' 'TTIARLTLANNPSHLEFVGSLVEGYTRASQDNRTKAGYPEVDPKAALAIIIHGDAAFPGQGIVAETLN' A
#
# COMPACT_ATOMS: atom_id res chain seq x y z
N THR A 1 17.50 -14.72 -10.79
CA THR A 1 16.14 -14.30 -11.17
C THR A 1 15.26 -14.36 -9.94
N THR A 2 14.67 -13.24 -9.54
CA THR A 2 13.72 -13.21 -8.42
C THR A 2 12.31 -13.32 -8.98
N ILE A 3 11.46 -14.15 -8.37
CA ILE A 3 10.05 -14.28 -8.73
C ILE A 3 9.24 -13.47 -7.72
N ALA A 4 8.35 -12.60 -8.20
CA ALA A 4 7.48 -11.78 -7.36
C ALA A 4 6.01 -12.05 -7.70
N ARG A 5 5.14 -12.02 -6.68
CA ARG A 5 3.68 -12.06 -6.86
C ARG A 5 3.16 -10.65 -7.10
N LEU A 6 2.41 -10.46 -8.18
CA LEU A 6 1.74 -9.20 -8.46
C LEU A 6 0.24 -9.32 -8.12
N THR A 7 -0.26 -8.38 -7.34
CA THR A 7 -1.69 -8.27 -7.00
C THR A 7 -2.14 -6.86 -7.29
N LEU A 8 -3.30 -6.70 -7.91
CA LEU A 8 -3.93 -5.40 -8.14
C LEU A 8 -5.13 -5.26 -7.19
N ALA A 9 -5.16 -4.19 -6.40
CA ALA A 9 -6.28 -3.92 -5.50
C ALA A 9 -7.50 -3.43 -6.29
N ASN A 10 -8.71 -3.84 -5.87
CA ASN A 10 -9.94 -3.24 -6.38
C ASN A 10 -10.09 -1.82 -5.83
N ASN A 11 -10.54 -0.87 -6.66
CA ASN A 11 -10.72 0.53 -6.27
C ASN A 11 -12.07 1.09 -6.76
N PRO A 12 -12.75 1.93 -5.96
CA PRO A 12 -13.94 2.64 -6.41
C PRO A 12 -13.57 3.80 -7.35
N SER A 13 -14.58 4.45 -7.94
CA SER A 13 -14.41 5.66 -8.76
C SER A 13 -13.99 6.90 -7.97
N HIS A 14 -14.05 6.87 -6.64
CA HIS A 14 -13.50 7.95 -5.79
C HIS A 14 -11.96 7.89 -5.87
N LEU A 15 -11.38 8.80 -6.65
CA LEU A 15 -9.96 8.83 -6.95
C LEU A 15 -9.12 8.95 -5.67
N GLU A 16 -7.92 8.40 -5.70
CA GLU A 16 -6.93 8.42 -4.61
C GLU A 16 -7.29 7.65 -3.33
N PHE A 17 -8.56 7.30 -3.13
CA PHE A 17 -9.02 6.57 -1.95
C PHE A 17 -8.26 5.25 -1.71
N VAL A 18 -7.93 4.53 -2.77
CA VAL A 18 -7.29 3.21 -2.67
C VAL A 18 -5.83 3.26 -2.22
N GLY A 19 -5.16 4.41 -2.29
CA GLY A 19 -3.73 4.53 -1.96
C GLY A 19 -3.42 4.06 -0.54
N SER A 20 -4.16 4.55 0.45
CA SER A 20 -4.00 4.16 1.86
C SER A 20 -4.34 2.68 2.12
N LEU A 21 -5.28 2.10 1.36
CA LEU A 21 -5.59 0.67 1.44
C LEU A 21 -4.42 -0.18 0.92
N VAL A 22 -3.78 0.24 -0.17
CA VAL A 22 -2.59 -0.44 -0.72
C VAL A 22 -1.42 -0.36 0.25
N GLU A 23 -1.19 0.79 0.90
CA GLU A 23 -0.19 0.91 1.97
C GLU A 23 -0.50 -0.05 3.14
N GLY A 24 -1.76 -0.13 3.56
CA GLY A 24 -2.19 -1.08 4.60
C GLY A 24 -1.99 -2.55 4.21
N TYR A 25 -2.34 -2.95 2.98
CA TYR A 25 -2.12 -4.32 2.48
C TYR A 25 -0.63 -4.65 2.36
N THR A 26 0.17 -3.69 1.92
CA THR A 26 1.62 -3.83 1.85
C THR A 26 2.19 -4.03 3.25
N ARG A 27 1.79 -3.20 4.22
CA ARG A 27 2.23 -3.35 5.61
C ARG A 27 1.82 -4.69 6.20
N ALA A 28 0.58 -5.13 5.99
CA ALA A 28 0.12 -6.43 6.44
C ALA A 28 0.93 -7.59 5.83
N SER A 29 1.41 -7.43 4.59
CA SER A 29 2.27 -8.41 3.92
C SER A 29 3.73 -8.37 4.39
N GLN A 30 4.18 -7.24 4.95
CA GLN A 30 5.51 -7.07 5.55
C GLN A 30 5.57 -7.58 7.00
N ASP A 31 4.42 -7.67 7.68
CA ASP A 31 4.32 -8.12 9.08
C ASP A 31 4.43 -9.66 9.19
N ASN A 32 5.47 -10.16 9.85
CA ASN A 32 5.56 -11.54 10.32
C ASN A 32 4.94 -11.68 11.73
N ARG A 33 3.86 -12.46 11.82
CA ARG A 33 3.06 -12.67 13.04
C ARG A 33 3.15 -14.10 13.59
N THR A 34 4.18 -14.86 13.21
CA THR A 34 4.36 -16.25 13.63
C THR A 34 4.74 -16.42 15.10
N LYS A 35 5.18 -15.36 15.77
CA LYS A 35 5.51 -15.34 17.21
C LYS A 35 4.53 -14.43 17.96
N ALA A 36 4.31 -14.73 19.24
CA ALA A 36 3.50 -13.88 20.11
C ALA A 36 4.20 -12.53 20.38
N GLY A 37 3.41 -11.46 20.47
CA GLY A 37 3.88 -10.09 20.68
C GLY A 37 3.65 -9.19 19.46
N TYR A 38 4.44 -8.12 19.35
CA TYR A 38 4.39 -7.24 18.19
C TYR A 38 4.90 -7.95 16.92
N PRO A 39 4.34 -7.64 15.74
CA PRO A 39 4.83 -8.20 14.47
C PRO A 39 6.29 -7.85 14.22
N GLU A 40 7.07 -8.82 13.74
CA GLU A 40 8.39 -8.58 13.17
C GLU A 40 8.21 -8.08 11.73
N VAL A 41 8.70 -6.88 11.41
CA VAL A 41 8.47 -6.26 10.09
C VAL A 41 9.65 -6.54 9.16
N ASP A 42 9.38 -7.06 7.96
CA ASP A 42 10.35 -7.15 6.86
C ASP A 42 9.94 -6.22 5.70
N PRO A 43 10.54 -5.02 5.58
CA PRO A 43 10.23 -4.08 4.50
C PRO A 43 10.53 -4.60 3.09
N LYS A 44 11.33 -5.68 2.95
CA LYS A 44 11.66 -6.26 1.65
C LYS A 44 10.66 -7.32 1.20
N ALA A 45 9.76 -7.76 2.08
CA ALA A 45 8.78 -8.80 1.77
C ALA A 45 7.68 -8.34 0.79
N ALA A 46 7.35 -7.04 0.76
CA ALA A 46 6.37 -6.47 -0.15
C ALA A 46 6.66 -4.98 -0.44
N LEU A 47 6.18 -4.52 -1.60
CA LEU A 47 6.29 -3.13 -2.05
C LEU A 47 4.93 -2.63 -2.53
N ALA A 48 4.53 -1.45 -2.06
CA ALA A 48 3.39 -0.72 -2.58
C ALA A 48 3.77 -0.03 -3.90
N ILE A 49 2.95 -0.21 -4.93
CA ILE A 49 3.06 0.54 -6.18
C ILE A 49 1.73 1.25 -6.37
N ILE A 50 1.74 2.58 -6.27
CA ILE A 50 0.54 3.41 -6.41
C ILE A 50 0.67 4.25 -7.68
N ILE A 51 -0.36 4.22 -8.52
CA ILE A 51 -0.43 4.93 -9.80
C ILE A 51 -1.55 5.96 -9.71
N HIS A 52 -1.26 7.18 -10.12
CA HIS A 52 -2.13 8.34 -9.92
C HIS A 52 -2.37 9.09 -11.23
N GLY A 53 -3.49 9.82 -11.29
CA GLY A 53 -3.72 10.84 -12.31
C GLY A 53 -3.12 12.17 -11.91
N ASP A 54 -2.64 12.96 -12.88
CA ASP A 54 -1.99 14.25 -12.68
C ASP A 54 -2.89 15.28 -11.99
N ALA A 55 -4.19 15.30 -12.30
CA ALA A 55 -5.14 16.21 -11.66
C ALA A 55 -5.56 15.74 -10.25
N ALA A 56 -5.66 14.44 -10.03
CA ALA A 56 -6.15 13.87 -8.78
C ALA A 56 -5.08 13.89 -7.68
N PHE A 57 -3.82 13.60 -8.04
CA PHE A 57 -2.71 13.54 -7.09
C PHE A 57 -2.52 14.81 -6.24
N PRO A 58 -2.46 16.03 -6.80
CA PRO A 58 -2.40 17.26 -6.01
C PRO A 58 -3.78 17.71 -5.49
N GLY A 59 -4.87 17.17 -6.03
CA GLY A 59 -6.24 17.65 -5.78
C GLY A 59 -7.00 16.92 -4.66
N GLN A 60 -6.55 15.74 -4.24
CA GLN A 60 -7.21 14.95 -3.20
C GLN A 60 -6.38 14.95 -1.91
N GLY A 61 -6.97 15.44 -0.81
CA GLY A 61 -6.28 15.54 0.49
C GLY A 61 -5.77 14.20 1.03
N ILE A 62 -6.45 13.10 0.69
CA ILE A 62 -6.04 11.74 1.11
C ILE A 62 -4.65 11.33 0.59
N VAL A 63 -4.17 11.96 -0.49
CA VAL A 63 -2.80 11.73 -0.98
C VAL A 63 -1.80 12.25 0.05
N ALA A 64 -1.97 13.48 0.53
CA ALA A 64 -1.12 14.05 1.57
C ALA A 64 -1.24 13.27 2.88
N GLU A 65 -2.44 12.81 3.23
CA GLU A 65 -2.66 11.95 4.41
C GLU A 65 -1.94 10.60 4.30
N THR A 66 -1.89 10.01 3.10
CA THR A 66 -1.22 8.71 2.86
C THR A 66 0.31 8.85 2.92
N LEU A 67 0.85 10.02 2.55
CA LEU A 67 2.30 10.28 2.55
C LEU A 67 2.87 10.68 3.92
N ASN A 68 2.02 11.00 4.90
CA ASN A 68 2.41 11.52 6.21
C ASN A 68 2.61 10.42 7.25
#